data_AF-A0A432DMS0-F1
#
_entry.id   AF-A0A432DMS0-F1
#
_cell.length_a   1.000
_cell.length_b   1.000
_cell.length_c   1.000
_cell.angle_alpha   90.00
_cell.angle_beta   90.00
_cell.angle_gamma   90.00
#
_symmetry.space_group_name_H-M   'P 1'
#
loop_
_entity.id
_entity.type
_entity.pdbx_description
1 polymer ?
#
loop_
_entity_poly.entity_id
_entity_poly.type
_entity_poly.pdbx_seq_one_letter_code
_entity_poly.pdbx_strand_id
1 'polypeptide(L)'
;MFRSRAFLAHASPPRGRLPPTVKRHTRRHKARASACPARAACKPARQSGASLIEFSVVSVPILLLGLGSIEITQWFFHKQAVSLALLEAGRAAITQHANPATIEAAFEHGLLPLVPATKANTARQRLDAALNQRRQATGAAPWRIEVISPPASAFTDFHDPSLSIMQQTGLPAINNNYIAEQDQRKRSQGWPDGRGPESGMTILQANTLVLRLTYLHEPVLPGMKGLIRKLGTPNKSYATHAMALGGYLPIVQDVALVMQSHPVNWPLPSRNGKIVGQQAQPHTAAAPAPSCHGLWCLNHPQAAVHTASPSPSAGAEAPTASARPSTPSVTAQRVESPPWGHGNNVGGLTTAPDDPACGVILCCG
;
A
#
# COMPACT_ATOMS: atom_id res chain seq x y z
N MET A 1 -26.10 45.99 3.75
CA MET A 1 -25.27 47.04 4.38
C MET A 1 -23.92 47.08 3.68
N PHE A 2 -23.55 48.29 3.24
CA PHE A 2 -22.27 48.77 2.73
C PHE A 2 -21.44 48.00 1.67
N ARG A 3 -21.37 48.65 0.51
CA ARG A 3 -20.36 48.54 -0.56
C ARG A 3 -18.95 48.82 -0.03
N SER A 4 -17.93 48.23 -0.64
CA SER A 4 -16.72 49.00 -0.97
C SER A 4 -16.00 48.46 -2.21
N ARG A 5 -15.80 49.35 -3.17
CA ARG A 5 -15.00 49.22 -4.39
C ARG A 5 -13.56 49.63 -4.07
N ALA A 6 -12.57 49.02 -4.71
CA ALA A 6 -11.29 49.69 -4.96
C ALA A 6 -10.73 49.23 -6.31
N PHE A 7 -10.82 50.16 -7.26
CA PHE A 7 -10.12 50.23 -8.54
C PHE A 7 -8.63 50.51 -8.26
N LEU A 8 -7.71 49.87 -8.98
CA LEU A 8 -6.35 50.38 -9.15
C LEU A 8 -5.94 50.29 -10.62
N ALA A 9 -5.44 51.42 -11.08
CA ALA A 9 -5.40 51.86 -12.47
C ALA A 9 -4.08 51.54 -13.17
N HIS A 10 -4.18 51.41 -14.48
CA HIS A 10 -3.09 51.41 -15.46
C HIS A 10 -2.21 52.66 -15.35
N ALA A 11 -0.88 52.47 -15.43
CA ALA A 11 0.08 53.51 -15.76
C ALA A 11 0.93 53.05 -16.97
N SER A 12 0.77 53.74 -18.10
CA SER A 12 1.61 53.63 -19.30
C SER A 12 2.73 54.67 -19.24
N PRO A 13 3.96 54.36 -19.70
CA PRO A 13 4.99 55.38 -19.91
C PRO A 13 4.98 55.99 -21.32
N PRO A 14 5.60 57.17 -21.51
CA PRO A 14 5.24 58.16 -22.53
C PRO A 14 5.99 58.04 -23.88
N ARG A 15 5.34 58.59 -24.91
CA ARG A 15 5.83 58.82 -26.28
C ARG A 15 6.90 59.93 -26.30
N GLY A 16 8.11 59.59 -26.74
CA GLY A 16 9.18 60.54 -27.05
C GLY A 16 9.02 61.15 -28.46
N ARG A 17 9.17 62.48 -28.53
CA ARG A 17 9.10 63.32 -29.73
C ARG A 17 10.34 63.21 -30.63
N LEU A 18 10.11 63.39 -31.92
CA LEU A 18 11.08 63.69 -32.98
C LEU A 18 11.75 65.07 -32.80
N PRO A 19 12.99 65.23 -33.30
CA PRO A 19 13.47 66.48 -33.88
C PRO A 19 13.87 66.34 -35.38
N PRO A 20 14.16 67.47 -36.08
CA PRO A 20 13.78 67.65 -37.47
C PRO A 20 14.86 67.37 -38.52
N THR A 21 14.35 67.25 -39.74
CA THR A 21 14.97 67.31 -41.07
C THR A 21 16.25 68.15 -41.20
N VAL A 22 17.31 67.53 -41.75
CA VAL A 22 18.41 68.22 -42.45
C VAL A 22 18.36 67.84 -43.93
N LYS A 23 18.16 68.85 -44.79
CA LYS A 23 18.24 68.78 -46.25
C LYS A 23 19.62 69.24 -46.72
N ARG A 24 20.01 68.73 -47.90
CA ARG A 24 21.15 69.12 -48.78
C ARG A 24 22.51 68.53 -48.33
N HIS A 25 23.35 67.99 -49.20
CA HIS A 25 23.69 68.43 -50.55
C HIS A 25 23.94 67.26 -51.51
N THR A 26 23.46 67.45 -52.73
CA THR A 26 23.86 66.75 -53.96
C THR A 26 25.34 66.97 -54.24
N ARG A 27 26.13 65.89 -54.32
CA ARG A 27 27.36 65.87 -55.12
C ARG A 27 27.30 64.72 -56.11
N ARG A 28 27.04 65.09 -57.37
CA ARG A 28 27.34 64.28 -58.55
C ARG A 28 28.84 64.01 -58.58
N HIS A 29 29.23 62.75 -58.43
CA HIS A 29 30.46 62.25 -59.04
C HIS A 29 30.06 61.23 -60.11
N LYS A 30 30.11 61.68 -61.36
CA LYS A 30 30.30 60.81 -62.52
C LYS A 30 31.75 60.34 -62.48
N ALA A 31 31.98 59.04 -62.31
CA ALA A 31 33.24 58.43 -62.73
C ALA A 31 33.01 56.96 -63.09
N ARG A 32 33.03 56.73 -64.39
CA ARG A 32 33.57 55.57 -65.12
C ARG A 32 33.10 54.17 -64.70
N ALA A 33 32.31 53.63 -65.63
CA ALA A 33 32.24 52.21 -65.92
C ALA A 33 33.64 51.55 -65.93
N SER A 34 33.76 50.50 -65.14
CA SER A 34 34.68 49.40 -65.37
C SER A 34 33.84 48.13 -65.32
N ALA A 35 33.71 47.50 -66.48
CA ALA A 35 33.00 46.24 -66.66
C ALA A 35 33.74 45.13 -65.92
N CYS A 36 33.00 44.36 -65.11
CA CYS A 36 33.38 43.01 -64.72
C CYS A 36 32.35 42.04 -65.30
N PRO A 37 32.78 40.89 -65.85
CA PRO A 37 31.96 40.00 -66.66
C PRO A 37 30.92 39.28 -65.82
N ALA A 38 29.85 38.88 -66.50
CA ALA A 38 28.69 38.16 -65.98
C ALA A 38 29.07 37.03 -65.00
N ARG A 39 28.94 37.29 -63.70
CA ARG A 39 28.75 36.23 -62.72
C ARG A 39 27.30 35.77 -62.86
N ALA A 40 27.14 34.52 -63.29
CA ALA A 40 25.88 33.80 -63.25
C ALA A 40 25.13 34.15 -61.96
N ALA A 41 23.94 34.72 -62.11
CA ALA A 41 23.02 34.92 -61.01
C ALA A 41 22.60 33.52 -60.52
N CYS A 42 23.40 32.95 -59.63
CA CYS A 42 23.04 31.78 -58.86
C CYS A 42 21.81 32.22 -58.07
N LYS A 43 20.62 31.78 -58.50
CA LYS A 43 19.39 32.00 -57.74
C LYS A 43 19.66 31.45 -56.34
N PRO A 44 19.54 32.24 -55.26
CA PRO A 44 19.67 31.68 -53.93
C PRO A 44 18.61 30.59 -53.82
N ALA A 45 19.04 29.34 -53.72
CA ALA A 45 18.16 28.24 -53.41
C ALA A 45 17.45 28.63 -52.13
N ARG A 46 16.12 28.81 -52.20
CA ARG A 46 15.29 29.12 -51.04
C ARG A 46 15.35 27.91 -50.11
N GLN A 47 16.33 27.89 -49.22
CA GLN A 47 16.50 26.88 -48.19
C GLN A 47 15.54 27.21 -47.03
N SER A 48 14.23 27.13 -47.29
CA SER A 48 13.19 27.47 -46.31
C SER A 48 12.79 26.31 -45.39
N GLY A 49 13.69 25.35 -45.16
CA GLY A 49 13.41 24.15 -44.35
C GLY A 49 14.53 23.72 -43.39
N ALA A 50 15.76 24.21 -43.56
CA ALA A 50 16.88 23.79 -42.71
C ALA A 50 16.71 24.25 -41.25
N SER A 51 16.26 25.49 -41.03
CA SER A 51 16.02 26.02 -39.68
C SER A 51 14.90 25.29 -38.92
N LEU A 52 13.86 24.84 -39.62
CA LEU A 52 12.77 24.05 -39.02
C LEU A 52 13.25 22.65 -38.60
N ILE A 53 14.12 22.02 -39.40
CA ILE A 53 14.72 20.73 -39.07
C ILE A 53 15.67 20.88 -37.89
N GLU A 54 16.60 21.84 -37.93
CA GLU A 54 17.55 22.12 -36.84
C GLU A 54 16.83 22.43 -35.53
N PHE A 55 15.76 23.23 -35.58
CA PHE A 55 14.92 23.50 -34.43
C PHE A 55 14.22 22.24 -33.93
N SER A 56 13.59 21.45 -34.81
CA SER A 56 12.86 20.23 -34.43
C SER A 56 13.78 19.18 -33.80
N VAL A 57 14.99 19.02 -34.34
CA VAL A 57 16.00 18.10 -33.83
C VAL A 57 16.37 18.42 -32.38
N VAL A 58 16.35 19.70 -31.98
CA VAL A 58 16.67 20.12 -30.61
C VAL A 58 15.40 20.21 -29.73
N SER A 59 14.31 20.74 -30.25
CA SER A 59 13.09 20.99 -29.48
C SER A 59 12.33 19.73 -29.12
N VAL A 60 12.28 18.72 -30.00
CA VAL A 60 11.59 17.44 -29.72
C VAL A 60 12.20 16.71 -28.52
N PRO A 61 13.53 16.46 -28.44
CA PRO A 61 14.10 15.78 -27.29
C PRO A 61 13.97 16.61 -26.00
N ILE A 62 14.13 17.94 -26.06
CA ILE A 62 13.91 18.82 -24.90
C ILE A 62 12.45 18.71 -24.41
N LEU A 63 11.49 18.72 -25.33
CA LEU A 63 10.08 18.55 -25.00
C LEU A 63 9.82 17.18 -24.36
N LEU A 64 10.34 16.10 -24.93
CA LEU A 64 10.18 14.76 -24.39
C LEU A 64 10.81 14.61 -23.00
N LEU A 65 11.97 15.22 -22.75
CA LEU A 65 12.59 15.24 -21.42
C LEU A 65 11.72 16.01 -20.41
N GLY A 66 11.15 17.15 -20.82
CA GLY A 66 10.22 17.93 -20.01
C GLY A 66 8.97 17.13 -19.62
N LEU A 67 8.33 16.49 -20.60
CA LEU A 67 7.16 15.63 -20.36
C LEU A 67 7.52 14.43 -19.48
N GLY A 68 8.62 13.74 -19.79
CA GLY A 68 9.08 12.57 -19.03
C GLY A 68 9.36 12.90 -17.56
N SER A 69 9.89 14.10 -17.28
CA SER A 69 10.10 14.56 -15.91
C SER A 69 8.79 14.68 -15.13
N ILE A 70 7.72 15.18 -15.75
CA ILE A 70 6.39 15.30 -15.12
C ILE A 70 5.84 13.92 -14.76
N GLU A 71 5.95 12.94 -15.67
CA GLU A 71 5.49 11.57 -15.44
C GLU A 71 6.25 10.92 -14.28
N ILE A 72 7.57 11.11 -14.22
CA ILE A 72 8.42 10.60 -13.14
C ILE A 72 8.01 11.20 -11.79
N THR A 73 7.81 12.52 -11.73
CA THR A 73 7.34 13.19 -10.50
C THR A 73 6.00 12.63 -10.05
N GLN A 74 5.04 12.48 -10.97
CA GLN A 74 3.71 11.97 -10.66
C GLN A 74 3.75 10.52 -10.18
N TRP A 75 4.55 9.68 -10.84
CA TRP A 75 4.76 8.29 -10.44
C TRP A 75 5.36 8.20 -9.05
N PHE A 76 6.37 9.02 -8.75
CA PHE A 76 7.00 9.04 -7.43
C PHE A 76 6.03 9.50 -6.34
N PHE A 77 5.23 10.54 -6.60
CA PHE A 77 4.19 10.98 -5.67
C PHE A 77 3.18 9.87 -5.36
N HIS A 78 2.70 9.15 -6.39
CA HIS A 78 1.82 8.01 -6.21
C HIS A 78 2.48 6.88 -5.42
N LYS A 79 3.74 6.57 -5.73
CA LYS A 79 4.50 5.55 -5.00
C LYS A 79 4.55 5.87 -3.51
N GLN A 80 4.90 7.11 -3.14
CA GLN A 80 4.97 7.52 -1.73
C GLN A 80 3.61 7.44 -1.02
N ALA A 81 2.55 7.95 -1.64
CA ALA A 81 1.20 7.89 -1.06
C ALA A 81 0.71 6.45 -0.87
N VAL A 82 0.98 5.59 -1.85
CA VAL A 82 0.61 4.18 -1.81
C VAL A 82 1.42 3.40 -0.75
N SER A 83 2.71 3.72 -0.58
CA SER A 83 3.53 3.16 0.51
C SER A 83 3.00 3.55 1.88
N LEU A 84 2.58 4.81 2.06
CA LEU A 84 1.96 5.27 3.30
C LEU A 84 0.63 4.54 3.57
N ALA A 85 -0.24 4.44 2.57
CA ALA A 85 -1.49 3.71 2.68
C ALA A 85 -1.28 2.23 3.03
N LEU A 86 -0.25 1.59 2.46
CA LEU A 86 0.12 0.21 2.80
C LEU A 86 0.61 0.09 4.25
N LEU A 87 1.39 1.05 4.75
CA LEU A 87 1.82 1.08 6.14
C LEU A 87 0.65 1.28 7.10
N GLU A 88 -0.31 2.15 6.78
CA GLU A 88 -1.55 2.32 7.56
C GLU A 88 -2.39 1.03 7.59
N ALA A 89 -2.53 0.38 6.44
CA ALA A 89 -3.17 -0.93 6.35
C ALA A 89 -2.46 -1.98 7.22
N GLY A 90 -1.12 -2.01 7.17
CA GLY A 90 -0.30 -2.88 8.01
C GLY A 90 -0.50 -2.61 9.51
N ARG A 91 -0.52 -1.34 9.94
CA ARG A 91 -0.76 -0.95 11.35
C ARG A 91 -2.16 -1.35 11.83
N ALA A 92 -3.18 -1.18 11.00
CA ALA A 92 -4.52 -1.64 11.31
C ALA A 92 -4.59 -3.18 11.37
N ALA A 93 -3.89 -3.87 10.48
CA ALA A 93 -3.88 -5.33 10.40
C ALA A 93 -3.20 -5.97 11.62
N ILE A 94 -2.04 -5.48 12.06
CA ILE A 94 -1.31 -6.05 13.20
C ILE A 94 -2.08 -5.95 14.52
N THR A 95 -3.03 -5.01 14.63
CA THR A 95 -3.88 -4.82 15.82
C THR A 95 -5.24 -5.51 15.69
N GLN A 96 -5.67 -5.86 14.48
CA GLN A 96 -6.95 -6.51 14.22
C GLN A 96 -6.77 -7.92 13.64
N HIS A 97 -5.87 -8.71 14.24
CA HIS A 97 -5.69 -10.12 13.96
C HIS A 97 -5.38 -10.45 12.49
N ALA A 98 -4.79 -9.50 11.74
CA ALA A 98 -4.54 -9.59 10.30
C ALA A 98 -5.80 -9.81 9.44
N ASN A 99 -6.96 -9.26 9.86
CA ASN A 99 -8.22 -9.41 9.12
C ASN A 99 -8.16 -8.78 7.71
N PRO A 100 -8.44 -9.54 6.63
CA PRO A 100 -8.46 -9.03 5.25
C PRO A 100 -9.40 -7.83 5.02
N ALA A 101 -10.56 -7.80 5.69
CA ALA A 101 -11.50 -6.69 5.55
C ALA A 101 -10.93 -5.39 6.14
N THR A 102 -10.22 -5.49 7.27
CA THR A 102 -9.52 -4.35 7.87
C THR A 102 -8.39 -3.86 6.99
N ILE A 103 -7.59 -4.78 6.42
CA ILE A 103 -6.51 -4.43 5.48
C ILE A 103 -7.08 -3.65 4.29
N GLU A 104 -8.14 -4.15 3.66
CA GLU A 104 -8.78 -3.49 2.52
C GLU A 104 -9.33 -2.11 2.89
N ALA A 105 -10.09 -2.01 4.00
CA ALA A 105 -10.69 -0.76 4.42
C ALA A 105 -9.63 0.31 4.79
N ALA A 106 -8.60 -0.08 5.56
CA ALA A 106 -7.53 0.83 5.97
C ALA A 106 -6.67 1.27 4.79
N PHE A 107 -6.34 0.36 3.86
CA PHE A 107 -5.60 0.71 2.65
C PHE A 107 -6.36 1.73 1.80
N GLU A 108 -7.64 1.47 1.52
CA GLU A 108 -8.44 2.40 0.70
C GLU A 108 -8.71 3.72 1.41
N HIS A 109 -8.78 3.72 2.75
CA HIS A 109 -8.82 4.96 3.51
C HIS A 109 -7.54 5.78 3.34
N GLY A 110 -6.37 5.13 3.43
CA GLY A 110 -5.07 5.77 3.19
C GLY A 110 -4.86 6.28 1.75
N LEU A 111 -5.65 5.80 0.78
CA LEU A 111 -5.65 6.30 -0.60
C LEU A 111 -6.48 7.57 -0.82
N LEU A 112 -7.36 7.97 0.12
CA LEU A 112 -8.24 9.13 -0.04
C LEU A 112 -7.49 10.44 -0.38
N PRO A 113 -6.31 10.73 0.19
CA PRO A 113 -5.55 11.94 -0.16
C PRO A 113 -5.12 12.01 -1.64
N LEU A 114 -5.03 10.88 -2.36
CA LEU A 114 -4.70 10.87 -3.79
C LEU A 114 -5.85 11.37 -4.68
N VAL A 115 -7.08 11.39 -4.15
CA VAL A 115 -8.29 11.71 -4.89
C VAL A 115 -9.08 12.78 -4.14
N PRO A 116 -8.61 14.05 -4.17
CA PRO A 116 -9.22 15.12 -3.42
C PRO A 116 -10.69 15.30 -3.79
N ALA A 117 -11.50 15.67 -2.78
CA ALA A 117 -12.92 15.94 -2.96
C ALA A 117 -13.16 17.12 -3.91
N THR A 118 -14.34 17.14 -4.52
CA THR A 118 -14.83 18.25 -5.36
C THR A 118 -16.16 18.75 -4.83
N LYS A 119 -16.66 19.87 -5.35
CA LYS A 119 -17.99 20.38 -4.97
C LYS A 119 -19.13 19.36 -5.17
N ALA A 120 -19.00 18.48 -6.18
CA ALA A 120 -20.04 17.54 -6.55
C ALA A 120 -19.86 16.13 -5.98
N ASN A 121 -18.62 15.73 -5.67
CA ASN A 121 -18.30 14.36 -5.27
C ASN A 121 -17.33 14.34 -4.09
N THR A 122 -17.58 13.46 -3.13
CA THR A 122 -16.66 13.19 -2.01
C THR A 122 -15.38 12.52 -2.52
N ALA A 123 -14.30 12.60 -1.72
CA ALA A 123 -13.05 11.90 -2.02
C ALA A 123 -13.28 10.39 -2.19
N ARG A 124 -14.17 9.81 -1.36
CA ARG A 124 -14.53 8.39 -1.42
C ARG A 124 -15.23 8.03 -2.74
N GLN A 125 -16.24 8.79 -3.15
CA GLN A 125 -16.93 8.55 -4.43
C GLN A 125 -15.97 8.63 -5.62
N ARG A 126 -15.02 9.56 -5.60
CA ARG A 126 -13.99 9.71 -6.64
C ARG A 126 -13.00 8.54 -6.62
N LEU A 127 -12.59 8.07 -5.43
CA LEU A 127 -11.77 6.87 -5.29
C LEU A 127 -12.47 5.67 -5.92
N ASP A 128 -13.72 5.42 -5.53
CA ASP A 128 -14.50 4.28 -5.99
C ASP A 128 -14.69 4.33 -7.52
N ALA A 129 -14.97 5.52 -8.08
CA ALA A 129 -15.05 5.71 -9.53
C ALA A 129 -13.72 5.39 -10.24
N ALA A 130 -12.59 5.88 -9.72
CA ALA A 130 -11.26 5.61 -10.28
C ALA A 130 -10.89 4.11 -10.21
N LEU A 131 -11.18 3.46 -9.08
CA LEU A 131 -10.96 2.02 -8.89
C LEU A 131 -11.83 1.18 -9.82
N ASN A 132 -13.10 1.57 -10.02
CA ASN A 132 -14.01 0.89 -10.93
C ASN A 132 -13.59 1.05 -12.40
N GLN A 133 -13.15 2.24 -12.81
CA GLN A 133 -12.62 2.46 -14.15
C GLN A 133 -11.40 1.57 -14.43
N ARG A 134 -10.49 1.45 -13.47
CA ARG A 134 -9.31 0.56 -13.58
C ARG A 134 -9.72 -0.90 -13.70
N ARG A 135 -10.69 -1.35 -12.90
CA ARG A 135 -11.23 -2.71 -12.97
C ARG A 135 -11.83 -3.02 -14.34
N GLN A 136 -12.60 -2.09 -14.90
CA GLN A 136 -13.18 -2.24 -16.24
C GLN A 136 -12.11 -2.30 -17.33
N ALA A 137 -11.05 -1.49 -17.21
CA ALA A 137 -9.98 -1.43 -18.20
C ALA A 137 -9.03 -2.64 -18.16
N THR A 138 -8.87 -3.31 -17.01
CA THR A 138 -7.94 -4.44 -16.85
C THR A 138 -8.62 -5.79 -16.69
N GLY A 139 -9.93 -5.84 -16.41
CA GLY A 139 -10.63 -7.08 -16.05
C GLY A 139 -10.21 -7.67 -14.70
N ALA A 140 -9.37 -6.97 -13.93
CA ALA A 140 -8.78 -7.45 -12.68
C ALA A 140 -9.00 -6.46 -11.54
N ALA A 141 -8.61 -6.84 -10.31
CA ALA A 141 -8.63 -5.93 -9.17
C ALA A 141 -7.77 -4.68 -9.50
N PRO A 142 -8.18 -3.46 -9.07
CA PRO A 142 -7.45 -2.22 -9.36
C PRO A 142 -6.13 -2.09 -8.59
N TRP A 143 -5.98 -2.89 -7.54
CA TRP A 143 -4.77 -3.11 -6.76
C TRP A 143 -4.88 -4.51 -6.12
N ARG A 144 -3.77 -5.08 -5.70
CA ARG A 144 -3.70 -6.39 -5.05
C ARG A 144 -2.72 -6.37 -3.89
N ILE A 145 -3.14 -6.76 -2.69
CA ILE A 145 -2.29 -7.02 -1.54
C ILE A 145 -2.21 -8.54 -1.34
N GLU A 146 -0.99 -9.05 -1.33
CA GLU A 146 -0.67 -10.46 -1.15
C GLU A 146 -0.10 -10.65 0.26
N VAL A 147 -0.77 -11.48 1.06
CA VAL A 147 -0.32 -11.85 2.41
C VAL A 147 0.75 -12.93 2.26
N ILE A 148 2.00 -12.54 2.46
CA ILE A 148 3.17 -13.43 2.34
C ILE A 148 3.40 -14.21 3.64
N SER A 149 3.22 -13.55 4.79
CA SER A 149 3.39 -14.15 6.11
C SER A 149 2.34 -13.58 7.07
N PRO A 150 1.77 -14.39 7.99
CA PRO A 150 1.98 -15.83 8.14
C PRO A 150 1.34 -16.67 7.02
N PRO A 151 2.04 -17.66 6.45
CA PRO A 151 1.43 -18.64 5.56
C PRO A 151 0.63 -19.64 6.37
N ALA A 152 -0.19 -20.42 5.69
CA ALA A 152 -1.09 -21.35 6.35
C ALA A 152 -0.39 -22.47 7.15
N SER A 153 0.77 -22.95 6.68
CA SER A 153 1.59 -23.93 7.40
C SER A 153 2.08 -23.40 8.75
N ALA A 154 2.27 -22.08 8.89
CA ALA A 154 2.64 -21.49 10.18
C ALA A 154 1.52 -21.62 11.22
N PHE A 155 0.26 -21.60 10.79
CA PHE A 155 -0.87 -21.86 11.69
C PHE A 155 -0.95 -23.34 12.07
N THR A 156 -0.57 -24.27 11.19
CA THR A 156 -0.46 -25.69 11.54
C THR A 156 0.54 -25.90 12.67
N ASP A 157 1.71 -25.28 12.59
CA ASP A 157 2.79 -25.44 13.57
C ASP A 157 2.55 -24.69 14.90
N PHE A 158 2.00 -23.48 14.83
CA PHE A 158 2.01 -22.53 15.95
C PHE A 158 0.63 -22.12 16.45
N HIS A 159 -0.46 -22.75 15.98
CA HIS A 159 -1.78 -22.44 16.55
C HIS A 159 -1.86 -22.79 18.04
N ASP A 160 -2.58 -21.97 18.78
CA ASP A 160 -2.83 -22.17 20.21
C ASP A 160 -4.34 -22.29 20.46
N PRO A 161 -4.83 -23.48 20.85
CA PRO A 161 -6.25 -23.71 21.04
C PRO A 161 -6.85 -23.02 22.27
N SER A 162 -6.01 -22.49 23.17
CA SER A 162 -6.46 -21.81 24.38
C SER A 162 -6.86 -20.35 24.14
N LEU A 163 -6.58 -19.80 22.95
CA LEU A 163 -6.85 -18.39 22.65
C LEU A 163 -8.35 -18.10 22.52
N SER A 164 -8.81 -17.05 23.20
CA SER A 164 -10.22 -16.60 23.13
C SER A 164 -10.65 -16.23 21.71
N ILE A 165 -9.76 -15.63 20.90
CA ILE A 165 -10.06 -15.30 19.51
C ILE A 165 -10.33 -16.55 18.66
N MET A 166 -9.67 -17.67 18.96
CA MET A 166 -9.92 -18.94 18.29
C MET A 166 -11.31 -19.49 18.67
N GLN A 167 -11.69 -19.36 19.95
CA GLN A 167 -13.03 -19.75 20.43
C GLN A 167 -14.14 -18.88 19.80
N GLN A 168 -13.87 -17.59 19.60
CA GLN A 168 -14.82 -16.64 19.00
C GLN A 168 -14.98 -16.83 17.49
N THR A 169 -13.89 -17.12 16.78
CA THR A 169 -13.88 -17.18 15.30
C THR A 169 -13.99 -18.60 14.76
N GLY A 170 -13.61 -19.61 15.55
CA GLY A 170 -13.46 -20.99 15.09
C GLY A 170 -12.26 -21.20 14.15
N LEU A 171 -11.37 -20.22 14.01
CA LEU A 171 -10.25 -20.24 13.07
C LEU A 171 -8.90 -20.33 13.80
N PRO A 172 -7.92 -21.10 13.29
CA PRO A 172 -6.60 -21.21 13.89
C PRO A 172 -5.94 -19.83 14.11
N ALA A 173 -5.39 -19.63 15.29
CA ALA A 173 -4.74 -18.37 15.68
C ALA A 173 -3.39 -18.65 16.34
N ILE A 174 -2.39 -17.82 16.05
CA ILE A 174 -1.04 -17.96 16.63
C ILE A 174 -0.95 -17.07 17.86
N ASN A 175 -0.35 -17.59 18.92
CA ASN A 175 -0.15 -16.83 20.15
C ASN A 175 0.99 -15.80 19.97
N ASN A 176 0.68 -14.51 20.20
CA ASN A 176 1.61 -13.39 20.06
C ASN A 176 2.27 -13.01 21.40
N ASN A 177 1.86 -13.64 22.50
CA ASN A 177 2.39 -13.33 23.83
C ASN A 177 3.65 -14.17 24.09
N TYR A 178 4.63 -13.61 24.81
CA TYR A 178 5.82 -14.38 25.25
C TYR A 178 6.53 -15.12 24.10
N ILE A 179 6.74 -14.45 22.96
CA ILE A 179 7.31 -15.05 21.74
C ILE A 179 8.69 -15.65 22.02
N ALA A 180 9.52 -14.98 22.83
CA ALA A 180 10.86 -15.45 23.15
C ALA A 180 10.82 -16.75 23.98
N GLU A 181 9.94 -16.82 24.97
CA GLU A 181 9.75 -18.00 25.81
C GLU A 181 9.11 -19.14 25.03
N GLN A 182 8.20 -18.83 24.10
CA GLN A 182 7.65 -19.81 23.16
C GLN A 182 8.76 -20.41 22.29
N ASP A 183 9.62 -19.57 21.69
CA ASP A 183 10.74 -20.03 20.87
C ASP A 183 11.69 -20.95 21.66
N GLN A 184 12.03 -20.56 22.89
CA GLN A 184 12.86 -21.38 23.78
C GLN A 184 12.20 -22.71 24.12
N ARG A 185 10.88 -22.74 24.39
CA ARG A 185 10.13 -23.99 24.61
C ARG A 185 10.12 -24.89 23.39
N LYS A 186 10.00 -24.34 22.18
CA LYS A 186 10.07 -25.13 20.94
C LYS A 186 11.45 -25.75 20.75
N ARG A 187 12.52 -24.99 21.01
CA ARG A 187 13.90 -25.53 20.99
C ARG A 187 14.10 -26.66 21.99
N SER A 188 13.61 -26.51 23.22
CA SER A 188 13.73 -27.57 24.24
C SER A 188 12.87 -28.80 23.93
N GLN A 189 11.80 -28.65 23.13
CA GLN A 189 10.99 -29.74 22.59
C GLN A 189 11.65 -30.44 21.37
N GLY A 190 12.86 -30.05 20.99
CA GLY A 190 13.62 -30.67 19.90
C GLY A 190 13.33 -30.09 18.52
N TRP A 191 12.65 -28.93 18.42
CA TRP A 191 12.47 -28.26 17.13
C TRP A 191 13.80 -27.63 16.70
N PRO A 192 14.37 -27.99 15.53
CA PRO A 192 15.63 -27.43 15.05
C PRO A 192 15.53 -25.91 14.96
N ASP A 193 16.38 -25.19 15.70
CA ASP A 193 16.38 -23.73 15.82
C ASP A 193 15.02 -23.09 16.20
N GLY A 194 14.12 -23.84 16.85
CA GLY A 194 12.78 -23.37 17.20
C GLY A 194 11.85 -23.26 15.99
N ARG A 195 12.21 -23.88 14.85
CA ARG A 195 11.45 -23.81 13.61
C ARG A 195 10.35 -24.87 13.54
N GLY A 196 9.21 -24.48 13.01
CA GLY A 196 8.09 -25.36 12.78
C GLY A 196 8.36 -26.43 11.72
N PRO A 197 7.88 -27.67 11.92
CA PRO A 197 8.15 -28.79 11.01
C PRO A 197 7.50 -28.60 9.62
N GLU A 198 6.32 -27.99 9.53
CA GLU A 198 5.63 -27.77 8.24
C GLU A 198 6.03 -26.44 7.59
N SER A 199 6.17 -25.39 8.39
CA SER A 199 6.43 -24.02 7.90
C SER A 199 7.91 -23.71 7.71
N GLY A 200 8.81 -24.39 8.44
CA GLY A 200 10.24 -24.04 8.50
C GLY A 200 10.55 -22.67 9.11
N MET A 201 9.54 -22.04 9.74
CA MET A 201 9.60 -20.69 10.31
C MET A 201 9.73 -20.73 11.83
N THR A 202 10.31 -19.69 12.44
CA THR A 202 10.25 -19.50 13.90
C THR A 202 8.93 -18.85 14.32
N ILE A 203 8.59 -18.90 15.61
CA ILE A 203 7.37 -18.28 16.11
C ILE A 203 7.35 -16.74 15.93
N LEU A 204 8.53 -16.09 15.94
CA LEU A 204 8.62 -14.66 15.63
C LEU A 204 8.25 -14.37 14.16
N GLN A 205 8.74 -15.20 13.23
CA GLN A 205 8.40 -15.08 11.81
C GLN A 205 6.91 -15.34 11.57
N ALA A 206 6.34 -16.35 12.24
CA ALA A 206 4.92 -16.64 12.22
C ALA A 206 4.05 -15.51 12.83
N ASN A 207 4.60 -14.74 13.77
CA ASN A 207 3.98 -13.52 14.30
C ASN A 207 4.46 -12.23 13.60
N THR A 208 5.04 -12.33 12.40
CA THR A 208 5.39 -11.16 11.58
C THR A 208 4.52 -11.14 10.34
N LEU A 209 3.69 -10.09 10.22
CA LEU A 209 2.87 -9.83 9.07
C LEU A 209 3.72 -9.26 7.93
N VAL A 210 3.74 -9.95 6.79
CA VAL A 210 4.41 -9.47 5.58
C VAL A 210 3.37 -9.34 4.48
N LEU A 211 3.21 -8.11 3.97
CA LEU A 211 2.28 -7.77 2.90
C LEU A 211 3.04 -7.28 1.67
N ARG A 212 2.63 -7.74 0.49
CA ARG A 212 3.09 -7.24 -0.80
C ARG A 212 1.95 -6.61 -1.58
N LEU A 213 2.07 -5.33 -1.85
CA LEU A 213 1.15 -4.58 -2.67
C LEU A 213 1.63 -4.55 -4.13
N THR A 214 0.71 -4.74 -5.05
CA THR A 214 0.81 -4.33 -6.45
C THR A 214 -0.32 -3.35 -6.76
N TYR A 215 0.02 -2.08 -6.97
CA TYR A 215 -0.93 -1.01 -7.30
C TYR A 215 -0.82 -0.63 -8.78
N LEU A 216 -1.96 -0.51 -9.47
CA LEU A 216 -1.97 -0.18 -10.90
C LEU A 216 -2.01 1.34 -11.11
N HIS A 217 -0.86 1.94 -11.43
CA HIS A 217 -0.75 3.36 -11.70
C HIS A 217 -1.13 3.69 -13.15
N GLU A 218 -1.93 4.73 -13.32
CA GLU A 218 -2.35 5.23 -14.62
C GLU A 218 -1.37 6.28 -15.11
N PRO A 219 -0.70 6.09 -16.26
CA PRO A 219 0.19 7.10 -16.78
C PRO A 219 -0.59 8.34 -17.23
N VAL A 220 -0.03 9.53 -16.97
CA VAL A 220 -0.70 10.81 -17.24
C VAL A 220 -0.48 11.28 -18.67
N LEU A 221 0.71 11.01 -19.21
CA LEU A 221 1.05 11.45 -20.56
C LEU A 221 0.29 10.68 -21.66
N PRO A 222 -0.17 11.38 -22.72
CA PRO A 222 -0.78 10.71 -23.86
C PRO A 222 0.21 9.77 -24.54
N GLY A 223 -0.29 8.65 -25.06
CA GLY A 223 0.53 7.64 -25.75
C GLY A 223 1.25 6.63 -24.84
N MET A 224 1.53 6.98 -23.58
CA MET A 224 2.24 6.08 -22.64
C MET A 224 1.50 4.77 -22.38
N LYS A 225 0.17 4.80 -22.26
CA LYS A 225 -0.64 3.56 -22.15
C LYS A 225 -0.41 2.62 -23.33
N GLY A 226 -0.32 3.15 -24.55
CA GLY A 226 -0.08 2.35 -25.75
C GLY A 226 1.31 1.72 -25.74
N LEU A 227 2.32 2.45 -25.28
CA LEU A 227 3.68 1.92 -25.09
C LEU A 227 3.70 0.80 -24.05
N ILE A 228 3.09 1.02 -22.87
CA ILE A 228 3.04 0.03 -21.79
C ILE A 228 2.31 -1.25 -22.24
N ARG A 229 1.23 -1.13 -23.01
CA ARG A 229 0.53 -2.30 -23.58
C ARG A 229 1.45 -3.16 -24.46
N LYS A 230 2.34 -2.54 -25.25
CA LYS A 230 3.32 -3.25 -26.08
C LYS A 230 4.41 -3.95 -25.26
N LEU A 231 4.69 -3.48 -24.04
CA LEU A 231 5.65 -4.08 -23.12
C LEU A 231 5.04 -5.18 -22.25
N GLY A 232 3.71 -5.18 -22.09
CA GLY A 232 2.98 -6.16 -21.28
C GLY A 232 2.95 -7.55 -21.92
N THR A 233 2.86 -8.59 -21.08
CA THR A 233 2.59 -9.97 -21.52
C THR A 233 1.34 -10.48 -20.81
N PRO A 234 0.29 -10.91 -21.53
CA PRO A 234 -1.04 -11.12 -20.93
C PRO A 234 -1.14 -12.34 -19.98
N ASN A 235 -0.23 -13.32 -20.07
CA ASN A 235 -0.40 -14.65 -19.46
C ASN A 235 0.62 -15.01 -18.36
N LYS A 236 1.31 -14.05 -17.74
CA LYS A 236 2.35 -14.37 -16.74
C LYS A 236 2.01 -14.00 -15.30
N SER A 237 1.61 -12.76 -15.06
CA SER A 237 1.39 -12.25 -13.70
C SER A 237 0.32 -11.17 -13.69
N TYR A 238 -0.29 -10.92 -12.53
CA TYR A 238 -1.25 -9.83 -12.34
C TYR A 238 -0.73 -8.48 -12.87
N ALA A 239 0.54 -8.16 -12.57
CA ALA A 239 1.20 -6.95 -13.04
C ALA A 239 1.34 -6.89 -14.57
N THR A 240 1.80 -7.97 -15.20
CA THR A 240 2.02 -8.04 -16.66
C THR A 240 0.71 -8.07 -17.45
N HIS A 241 -0.32 -8.70 -16.88
CA HIS A 241 -1.68 -8.70 -17.40
C HIS A 241 -2.28 -7.28 -17.42
N ALA A 242 -2.15 -6.54 -16.32
CA ALA A 242 -2.64 -5.16 -16.23
C ALA A 242 -1.91 -4.20 -17.20
N MET A 243 -0.61 -4.42 -17.44
CA MET A 243 0.14 -3.71 -18.48
C MET A 243 -0.44 -3.99 -19.87
N ALA A 244 -0.61 -5.27 -20.22
CA ALA A 244 -1.04 -5.69 -21.56
C ALA A 244 -2.45 -5.21 -21.94
N LEU A 245 -3.41 -5.29 -21.00
CA LEU A 245 -4.80 -4.91 -21.28
C LEU A 245 -5.07 -3.41 -21.08
N GLY A 246 -4.69 -2.89 -19.92
CA GLY A 246 -5.07 -1.53 -19.53
C GLY A 246 -4.02 -0.46 -19.84
N GLY A 247 -2.75 -0.85 -20.05
CA GLY A 247 -1.64 0.09 -20.16
C GLY A 247 -1.28 0.76 -18.82
N TYR A 248 -1.50 0.05 -17.71
CA TYR A 248 -1.17 0.52 -16.37
C TYR A 248 0.23 0.11 -15.96
N LEU A 249 0.95 0.99 -15.27
CA LEU A 249 2.28 0.70 -14.72
C LEU A 249 2.12 0.12 -13.30
N PRO A 250 2.58 -1.11 -13.03
CA PRO A 250 2.51 -1.70 -11.71
C PRO A 250 3.53 -1.06 -10.76
N ILE A 251 3.06 -0.59 -9.61
CA ILE A 251 3.89 -0.16 -8.47
C ILE A 251 3.86 -1.28 -7.43
N VAL A 252 5.02 -1.87 -7.15
CA VAL A 252 5.17 -2.93 -6.13
C VAL A 252 5.76 -2.33 -4.86
N GLN A 253 5.18 -2.63 -3.70
CA GLN A 253 5.63 -2.19 -2.37
C GLN A 253 5.46 -3.34 -1.37
N ASP A 254 6.44 -3.55 -0.49
CA ASP A 254 6.37 -4.56 0.56
C ASP A 254 6.41 -3.86 1.93
N VAL A 255 5.70 -4.42 2.91
CA VAL A 255 5.80 -4.01 4.32
C VAL A 255 5.86 -5.24 5.22
N ALA A 256 6.69 -5.18 6.26
CA ALA A 256 6.83 -6.21 7.27
C ALA A 256 6.67 -5.58 8.66
N LEU A 257 5.74 -6.10 9.47
CA LEU A 257 5.42 -5.58 10.80
C LEU A 257 5.19 -6.75 11.76
N VAL A 258 5.78 -6.66 12.96
CA VAL A 258 5.49 -7.62 14.03
C VAL A 258 4.06 -7.42 14.52
N MET A 259 3.33 -8.52 14.68
CA MET A 259 1.95 -8.52 15.15
C MET A 259 1.84 -7.90 16.56
N GLN A 260 0.73 -7.18 16.79
CA GLN A 260 0.34 -6.63 18.09
C GLN A 260 -0.92 -7.32 18.65
N SER A 261 -1.37 -8.36 17.96
CA SER A 261 -2.54 -9.19 18.26
C SER A 261 -2.27 -10.60 17.75
N HIS A 262 -3.07 -11.57 18.16
CA HIS A 262 -2.97 -12.94 17.65
C HIS A 262 -3.36 -12.99 16.16
N PRO A 263 -2.46 -13.28 15.20
CA PRO A 263 -2.89 -13.42 13.82
C PRO A 263 -3.82 -14.63 13.70
N VAL A 264 -4.85 -14.51 12.86
CA VAL A 264 -5.86 -15.54 12.62
C VAL A 264 -5.79 -15.97 11.14
N ASN A 265 -5.99 -17.26 10.87
CA ASN A 265 -6.02 -17.79 9.51
C ASN A 265 -7.36 -17.49 8.83
N TRP A 266 -7.56 -16.23 8.43
CA TRP A 266 -8.80 -15.77 7.80
C TRP A 266 -9.02 -16.38 6.41
N PRO A 267 -10.27 -16.72 6.04
CA PRO A 267 -10.59 -16.98 4.65
C PRO A 267 -10.40 -15.72 3.81
N LEU A 268 -9.70 -15.84 2.68
CA LEU A 268 -9.42 -14.74 1.78
C LEU A 268 -10.64 -14.43 0.91
N PRO A 269 -10.97 -13.14 0.70
CA PRO A 269 -12.11 -12.74 -0.10
C PRO A 269 -11.90 -13.04 -1.59
N SER A 270 -12.50 -14.12 -2.10
CA SER A 270 -12.33 -14.55 -3.50
C SER A 270 -13.02 -13.65 -4.53
N ARG A 271 -14.02 -12.85 -4.10
CA ARG A 271 -14.92 -12.12 -5.02
C ARG A 271 -14.28 -10.92 -5.70
N ASN A 272 -13.41 -10.18 -5.00
CA ASN A 272 -12.90 -8.90 -5.47
C ASN A 272 -11.45 -8.96 -5.98
N GLY A 273 -10.71 -10.04 -5.64
CA GLY A 273 -9.32 -10.28 -6.03
C GLY A 273 -8.30 -9.29 -5.45
N LYS A 274 -8.71 -8.51 -4.43
CA LYS A 274 -7.92 -7.44 -3.83
C LYS A 274 -6.94 -7.96 -2.78
N ILE A 275 -7.39 -8.87 -1.90
CA ILE A 275 -6.52 -9.53 -0.93
C ILE A 275 -6.35 -10.99 -1.36
N VAL A 276 -5.10 -11.42 -1.49
CA VAL A 276 -4.72 -12.80 -1.87
C VAL A 276 -3.62 -13.31 -0.93
N GLY A 277 -3.32 -14.60 -0.95
CA GLY A 277 -2.36 -15.23 -0.04
C GLY A 277 -2.44 -16.75 -0.12
N GLN A 278 -1.52 -17.42 0.55
CA GLN A 278 -1.52 -18.88 0.64
C GLN A 278 -2.45 -19.33 1.77
N GLN A 279 -3.60 -19.90 1.40
CA GLN A 279 -4.54 -20.48 2.37
C GLN A 279 -4.15 -21.91 2.70
N ALA A 280 -4.45 -22.35 3.91
CA ALA A 280 -4.40 -23.76 4.26
C ALA A 280 -5.56 -24.35 3.52
N GLN A 281 -5.30 -25.38 2.71
CA GLN A 281 -6.39 -26.24 2.29
C GLN A 281 -7.06 -26.72 3.58
N PRO A 282 -8.38 -26.51 3.75
CA PRO A 282 -9.08 -27.13 4.85
C PRO A 282 -8.75 -28.61 4.74
N HIS A 283 -8.25 -29.20 5.83
CA HIS A 283 -8.10 -30.64 5.92
C HIS A 283 -9.49 -31.20 5.64
N THR A 284 -9.70 -31.65 4.40
CA THR A 284 -10.83 -32.51 4.10
C THR A 284 -10.53 -33.68 5.01
N ALA A 285 -11.38 -33.89 6.03
CA ALA A 285 -11.26 -35.02 6.93
C ALA A 285 -10.89 -36.21 6.05
N ALA A 286 -9.69 -36.78 6.31
CA ALA A 286 -9.11 -37.80 5.45
C ALA A 286 -10.23 -38.77 5.11
N ALA A 287 -10.51 -38.93 3.81
CA ALA A 287 -11.51 -39.90 3.37
C ALA A 287 -11.22 -41.20 4.14
N PRO A 288 -12.22 -41.81 4.80
CA PRO A 288 -11.98 -43.01 5.59
C PRO A 288 -11.19 -43.97 4.71
N ALA A 289 -10.02 -44.39 5.21
CA ALA A 289 -9.15 -45.31 4.49
C ALA A 289 -10.02 -46.46 3.97
N PRO A 290 -9.86 -46.89 2.70
CA PRO A 290 -10.66 -47.99 2.17
C PRO A 290 -10.54 -49.16 3.14
N SER A 291 -11.67 -49.59 3.69
CA SER A 291 -11.75 -50.73 4.59
C SER A 291 -11.14 -51.93 3.87
N CYS A 292 -10.00 -52.41 4.35
CA CYS A 292 -9.41 -53.62 3.80
C CYS A 292 -10.38 -54.77 4.01
N HIS A 293 -10.85 -55.37 2.92
CA HIS A 293 -11.66 -56.58 2.94
C HIS A 293 -10.93 -57.67 2.16
N GLY A 294 -10.53 -58.72 2.87
CA GLY A 294 -9.86 -59.89 2.32
C GLY A 294 -9.16 -60.70 3.40
N LEU A 295 -8.88 -61.99 3.12
CA LEU A 295 -8.17 -62.91 4.01
C LEU A 295 -6.79 -62.38 4.47
N TRP A 296 -6.24 -61.35 3.80
CA TRP A 296 -4.91 -60.80 4.09
C TRP A 296 -4.90 -59.72 5.19
N CYS A 297 -6.05 -59.36 5.78
CA CYS A 297 -6.17 -58.32 6.80
C CYS A 297 -6.47 -58.83 8.23
N LEU A 298 -6.14 -60.10 8.50
CA LEU A 298 -6.40 -60.80 9.77
C LEU A 298 -5.57 -60.32 10.99
N ASN A 299 -4.78 -59.23 10.88
CA ASN A 299 -3.82 -58.85 11.93
C ASN A 299 -3.81 -57.36 12.32
N HIS A 300 -4.93 -56.65 12.17
CA HIS A 300 -5.07 -55.31 12.77
C HIS A 300 -6.06 -55.34 13.93
N PRO A 301 -5.64 -54.97 15.17
CA PRO A 301 -6.58 -54.84 16.27
C PRO A 301 -7.53 -53.66 15.97
N GLN A 302 -8.80 -53.98 15.71
CA GLN A 302 -9.84 -52.97 15.59
C GLN A 302 -10.07 -52.34 16.96
N ALA A 303 -9.92 -51.01 17.04
CA ALA A 303 -10.31 -50.24 18.21
C ALA A 303 -11.82 -50.42 18.44
N ALA A 304 -12.18 -50.89 19.63
CA ALA A 304 -13.55 -51.12 20.04
C ALA A 304 -14.37 -49.83 19.96
N VAL A 305 -15.36 -49.82 19.09
CA VAL A 305 -16.41 -48.80 19.05
C VAL A 305 -17.34 -49.06 20.22
N HIS A 306 -17.24 -48.26 21.27
CA HIS A 306 -18.25 -48.20 22.32
C HIS A 306 -19.51 -47.52 21.76
N THR A 307 -20.47 -48.32 21.30
CA THR A 307 -21.85 -47.87 21.08
C THR A 307 -22.54 -47.69 22.42
N ALA A 308 -22.70 -46.43 22.85
CA ALA A 308 -23.60 -46.07 23.94
C ALA A 308 -25.05 -46.08 23.41
N SER A 309 -25.85 -47.05 23.86
CA SER A 309 -27.30 -47.02 23.69
C SER A 309 -27.94 -46.00 24.66
N PRO A 310 -29.04 -45.34 24.27
CA PRO A 310 -29.76 -44.40 25.12
C PRO A 310 -30.76 -45.15 26.04
N SER A 311 -30.89 -44.68 27.27
CA SER A 311 -31.98 -45.08 28.19
C SER A 311 -32.79 -43.87 28.65
N PRO A 312 -34.07 -44.04 29.02
CA PRO A 312 -35.12 -43.04 28.88
C PRO A 312 -35.45 -42.24 30.15
N SER A 313 -36.30 -41.24 29.93
CA SER A 313 -36.77 -40.16 30.80
C SER A 313 -37.51 -40.56 32.08
N ALA A 314 -37.32 -39.78 33.15
CA ALA A 314 -38.26 -39.40 34.20
C ALA A 314 -37.58 -38.27 35.02
N GLY A 315 -38.18 -37.21 35.54
CA GLY A 315 -39.56 -36.74 35.65
C GLY A 315 -39.50 -35.30 36.18
N ALA A 316 -40.64 -34.62 36.12
CA ALA A 316 -40.82 -33.21 36.40
C ALA A 316 -40.47 -32.77 37.83
N GLU A 317 -40.00 -31.52 38.00
CA GLU A 317 -40.67 -30.54 38.87
C GLU A 317 -40.12 -29.12 38.63
N ALA A 318 -41.05 -28.20 38.40
CA ALA A 318 -40.83 -26.76 38.45
C ALA A 318 -41.27 -26.24 39.82
N PRO A 319 -40.69 -25.11 40.27
CA PRO A 319 -41.57 -24.08 40.79
C PRO A 319 -41.32 -22.70 40.20
N THR A 320 -42.42 -21.98 40.22
CA THR A 320 -42.75 -20.65 39.76
C THR A 320 -42.07 -19.50 40.53
N ALA A 321 -41.99 -18.37 39.81
CA ALA A 321 -42.24 -17.00 40.25
C ALA A 321 -41.08 -16.11 40.77
N SER A 322 -41.01 -14.95 40.09
CA SER A 322 -40.80 -13.59 40.62
C SER A 322 -39.54 -13.25 41.41
N ALA A 323 -38.67 -12.41 40.83
CA ALA A 323 -38.66 -10.96 41.13
C ALA A 323 -37.43 -10.28 40.50
N ARG A 324 -37.68 -9.16 39.81
CA ARG A 324 -36.71 -8.07 39.60
C ARG A 324 -36.34 -7.49 40.97
N PRO A 325 -35.11 -6.98 41.22
CA PRO A 325 -34.91 -5.55 40.90
C PRO A 325 -33.46 -5.10 40.58
N SER A 326 -33.43 -3.92 39.93
CA SER A 326 -32.46 -2.82 40.03
C SER A 326 -30.97 -3.01 39.72
N THR A 327 -30.61 -2.38 38.60
CA THR A 327 -29.37 -1.66 38.32
C THR A 327 -28.90 -0.76 39.46
N PRO A 328 -27.59 -0.74 39.78
CA PRO A 328 -26.96 0.41 40.41
C PRO A 328 -26.32 1.32 39.36
N SER A 329 -26.78 2.57 39.35
CA SER A 329 -26.13 3.71 38.73
C SER A 329 -24.72 3.91 39.32
N VAL A 330 -23.68 3.79 38.49
CA VAL A 330 -22.33 4.23 38.87
C VAL A 330 -22.17 5.69 38.44
N THR A 331 -22.21 6.56 39.43
CA THR A 331 -21.91 7.97 39.37
C THR A 331 -20.48 8.18 38.85
N ALA A 332 -20.36 9.02 37.81
CA ALA A 332 -19.08 9.50 37.31
C ALA A 332 -18.37 10.33 38.39
N GLN A 333 -17.31 9.77 38.98
CA GLN A 333 -16.35 10.54 39.78
C GLN A 333 -15.26 11.10 38.88
N ARG A 334 -15.27 12.43 38.79
CA ARG A 334 -14.21 13.30 38.29
C ARG A 334 -12.93 13.03 39.11
N VAL A 335 -11.91 12.48 38.47
CA VAL A 335 -10.55 12.39 39.03
C VAL A 335 -9.89 13.75 38.82
N GLU A 336 -9.69 14.45 39.93
CA GLU A 336 -8.95 15.70 40.05
C GLU A 336 -7.44 15.43 39.86
N SER A 337 -6.80 16.12 38.92
CA SER A 337 -5.36 16.05 38.67
C SER A 337 -4.57 16.75 39.80
N PRO A 338 -3.46 16.20 40.31
CA PRO A 338 -2.60 16.93 41.24
C PRO A 338 -1.71 17.97 40.52
N PRO A 339 -1.37 19.09 41.18
CA PRO A 339 -0.59 20.18 40.61
C PRO A 339 0.92 19.89 40.54
N TRP A 340 1.55 20.47 39.51
CA TRP A 340 2.99 20.46 39.27
C TRP A 340 3.76 21.11 40.44
N GLY A 341 4.54 20.29 41.15
CA GLY A 341 5.50 20.76 42.15
C GLY A 341 6.85 21.06 41.49
N HIS A 342 7.26 22.33 41.56
CA HIS A 342 8.64 22.74 41.32
C HIS A 342 9.54 22.21 42.43
N GLY A 343 10.59 21.47 42.06
CA GLY A 343 11.60 20.98 42.98
C GLY A 343 12.94 20.80 42.26
N ASN A 344 13.76 21.83 42.29
CA ASN A 344 15.18 21.75 41.98
C ASN A 344 15.86 20.87 43.02
N ASN A 345 16.44 19.75 42.61
CA ASN A 345 17.58 19.14 43.30
C ASN A 345 18.35 18.25 42.32
N VAL A 346 19.48 18.78 41.87
CA VAL A 346 20.46 18.08 41.05
C VAL A 346 21.31 17.25 42.01
N GLY A 347 20.90 16.01 42.25
CA GLY A 347 21.72 14.99 42.90
C GLY A 347 22.49 14.22 41.84
N GLY A 348 23.82 14.37 41.84
CA GLY A 348 24.70 13.76 40.85
C GLY A 348 24.62 12.24 40.80
N LEU A 349 24.46 11.71 39.59
CA LEU A 349 24.96 10.39 39.23
C LEU A 349 26.16 10.61 38.30
N THR A 350 27.36 10.45 38.86
CA THR A 350 28.59 10.29 38.09
C THR A 350 28.61 8.87 37.52
N THR A 351 28.42 8.73 36.22
CA THR A 351 28.69 7.49 35.49
C THR A 351 30.19 7.39 35.16
N ALA A 352 30.74 6.19 35.35
CA ALA A 352 32.15 5.89 35.12
C ALA A 352 32.51 5.96 33.61
N PRO A 353 33.78 6.25 33.25
CA PRO A 353 34.16 6.63 31.88
C PRO A 353 34.19 5.51 30.84
N ASP A 354 33.96 4.24 31.22
CA ASP A 354 34.27 3.07 30.38
C ASP A 354 33.04 2.20 30.05
N ASP A 355 31.92 2.82 29.67
CA ASP A 355 30.77 2.09 29.09
C ASP A 355 30.82 2.14 27.55
N PRO A 356 30.95 1.00 26.85
CA PRO A 356 30.99 0.93 25.39
C PRO A 356 29.66 1.34 24.70
N ALA A 357 28.59 1.62 25.45
CA ALA A 357 27.33 2.12 24.91
C ALA A 357 27.31 3.64 24.64
N CYS A 358 28.33 4.40 25.05
CA CYS A 358 28.37 5.86 24.89
C CYS A 358 28.75 6.37 23.48
N GLY A 359 28.73 5.50 22.47
CA GLY A 359 29.27 5.79 21.13
C GLY A 359 28.28 6.09 20.01
N VAL A 360 26.94 5.97 20.21
CA VAL A 360 26.03 5.97 19.03
C VAL A 360 24.81 6.90 19.12
N ILE A 361 24.41 7.45 20.28
CA ILE A 361 23.27 8.37 20.31
C ILE A 361 23.53 9.55 21.27
N LEU A 362 23.64 10.73 20.67
CA LEU A 362 23.53 12.10 21.22
C LEU A 362 23.11 12.21 22.70
N CYS A 363 24.06 12.60 23.56
CA CYS A 363 23.75 13.21 24.86
C CYS A 363 23.46 14.71 24.63
N CYS A 364 22.20 15.13 24.76
CA CYS A 364 21.87 16.55 24.90
C CYS A 364 22.16 16.97 26.35
N GLY A 365 23.00 18.00 26.50
CA GLY A 365 23.23 18.71 27.77
C GLY A 365 22.14 19.72 28.09
#